data_AF-A0A5P9C4C8-F1
#
_entry.id   AF-A0A5P9C4C8-F1
#
_cell.length_a   1.000
_cell.length_b   1.000
_cell.length_c   1.000
_cell.angle_alpha   90.00
_cell.angle_beta   90.00
_cell.angle_gamma   90.00
#
_symmetry.space_group_name_H-M   'P 1'
#
loop_
_entity.id
_entity.type
_entity.pdbx_description
1 polymer ?
#
loop_
_entity_poly.entity_id
_entity_poly.type
_entity_poly.pdbx_seq_one_letter_code
_entity_poly.pdbx_strand_id
1 'polypeptide(L)' 'MSKRDDSLDLCSVKTFAELSGVSVEEVIDWVDSKTIPSMKLADFRMVNLARLRADLEKGKTEFKEGDYAHV' A
#
# COMPACT_ATOMS: atom_id res chain seq x y z
N MET A 1 26.25 -0.85 -4.09
CA MET A 1 25.65 0.03 -3.06
C MET A 1 24.20 0.24 -3.43
N SER A 2 23.27 -0.53 -2.86
CA SER A 2 21.84 -0.31 -3.09
C SER A 2 21.46 0.98 -2.38
N LYS A 3 21.34 2.08 -3.14
CA LYS A 3 20.59 3.23 -2.66
C LYS A 3 19.24 2.66 -2.25
N ARG A 4 18.90 2.72 -0.96
CA ARG A 4 17.50 2.57 -0.57
C ARG A 4 16.83 3.72 -1.28
N ASP A 5 16.13 3.37 -2.36
CA ASP A 5 15.29 4.29 -3.09
C ASP A 5 14.20 4.68 -2.08
N ASP A 6 14.51 5.70 -1.27
CA ASP A 6 13.58 6.38 -0.38
C ASP A 6 12.65 7.27 -1.23
N SER A 7 12.41 6.87 -2.47
CA SER A 7 11.27 7.35 -3.22
C SER A 7 10.08 6.79 -2.48
N LEU A 8 9.35 7.68 -1.81
CA LEU A 8 8.02 7.39 -1.32
C LEU A 8 7.17 7.10 -2.56
N ASP A 9 7.24 5.86 -3.05
CA ASP A 9 6.45 5.38 -4.17
C ASP A 9 5.03 5.24 -3.63
N LEU A 10 4.31 6.34 -3.72
CA LEU A 10 2.95 6.51 -3.25
C LEU A 10 2.06 6.66 -4.45
N CYS A 11 0.96 5.90 -4.47
CA CYS A 11 -0.06 6.07 -5.47
C CYS A 11 -1.42 6.34 -4.80
N SER A 12 -2.27 7.05 -5.52
CA SER A 12 -3.66 7.23 -5.10
C SER A 12 -4.36 5.88 -5.10
N VAL A 13 -5.30 5.68 -4.16
CA VAL A 13 -6.18 4.51 -4.09
C VAL A 13 -6.78 4.16 -5.46
N LYS A 14 -7.22 5.18 -6.21
CA LYS A 14 -7.77 5.01 -7.55
C LYS A 14 -6.76 4.40 -8.54
N THR A 15 -5.55 4.93 -8.58
CA THR A 15 -4.48 4.41 -9.43
C THR A 15 -4.11 2.99 -9.04
N PHE A 16 -4.06 2.68 -7.74
CA PHE A 16 -3.81 1.32 -7.27
C PHE A 16 -4.91 0.35 -7.72
N ALA A 17 -6.17 0.77 -7.63
CA ALA A 17 -7.31 -0.03 -8.08
C ALA A 17 -7.22 -0.33 -9.57
N GLU A 18 -6.91 0.68 -10.40
CA GLU A 18 -6.69 0.52 -11.85
C GLU A 18 -5.52 -0.42 -12.17
N LEU A 19 -4.41 -0.31 -11.44
CA LEU A 19 -3.23 -1.17 -11.63
C LEU A 19 -3.47 -2.62 -11.19
N SER A 20 -4.21 -2.81 -10.10
CA SER A 20 -4.48 -4.12 -9.53
C SER A 20 -5.71 -4.80 -10.15
N GLY A 21 -6.45 -4.11 -11.02
CA GLY A 21 -7.65 -4.62 -11.67
C GLY A 21 -8.83 -4.83 -10.71
N VAL A 22 -8.85 -4.10 -9.59
CA VAL A 22 -9.90 -4.17 -8.57
C VAL A 22 -10.68 -2.86 -8.49
N SER A 23 -11.80 -2.87 -7.78
CA SER A 23 -12.61 -1.66 -7.57
C SER A 23 -11.94 -0.71 -6.57
N VAL A 24 -12.15 0.59 -6.75
CA VAL A 24 -11.64 1.61 -5.81
C VAL A 24 -12.16 1.35 -4.39
N GLU A 25 -13.42 0.96 -4.26
CA GLU A 25 -14.05 0.63 -2.96
C GLU A 25 -13.33 -0.50 -2.24
N GLU A 26 -12.90 -1.54 -2.97
CA GLU A 26 -12.16 -2.68 -2.41
C GLU A 26 -10.77 -2.26 -1.92
N VAL A 27 -10.10 -1.35 -2.64
CA VAL A 27 -8.83 -0.77 -2.17
C VAL A 27 -9.05 0.13 -0.95
N ILE A 28 -10.15 0.90 -0.91
CA ILE A 28 -10.48 1.73 0.27
C ILE A 28 -10.66 0.83 1.48
N ASP A 29 -11.39 -0.28 1.34
CA ASP A 29 -11.58 -1.28 2.39
C ASP A 29 -10.23 -1.82 2.87
N TRP A 30 -9.34 -2.25 1.95
CA TRP A 30 -8.00 -2.72 2.32
C TRP A 30 -7.15 -1.67 3.03
N VAL A 31 -7.30 -0.40 2.66
CA VAL A 31 -6.61 0.71 3.32
C VAL A 31 -7.20 0.99 4.71
N ASP A 32 -8.50 0.83 4.88
CA ASP A 32 -9.20 1.08 6.14
C ASP A 32 -8.96 -0.06 7.15
N SER A 33 -9.14 -1.30 6.70
CA SER A 33 -8.79 -2.54 7.40
C SER A 33 -7.28 -2.74 7.59
N LYS A 34 -6.44 -1.82 7.09
CA LYS A 34 -4.98 -1.92 7.22
C LYS A 34 -4.40 -3.22 6.63
N THR A 35 -5.07 -3.76 5.63
CA THR A 35 -4.66 -4.94 4.87
C THR A 35 -3.47 -4.63 3.97
N ILE A 36 -3.46 -3.44 3.35
CA ILE A 36 -2.34 -2.96 2.52
C ILE A 36 -1.64 -1.76 3.17
N PRO A 37 -0.34 -1.57 2.90
CA PRO A 37 0.39 -0.44 3.47
C PRO A 37 -0.15 0.86 2.88
N SER A 38 -0.58 1.76 3.76
CA SER A 38 -1.13 3.05 3.37
C SER A 38 -0.60 4.15 4.28
N MET A 39 -0.57 5.37 3.75
CA MET A 39 -0.15 6.56 4.47
C MET A 39 -1.21 7.64 4.34
N LYS A 40 -1.50 8.31 5.45
CA LYS A 40 -2.32 9.52 5.46
C LYS A 40 -1.39 10.72 5.26
N LEU A 41 -1.52 11.39 4.12
CA LEU A 41 -0.83 12.64 3.81
C LEU A 41 -1.83 13.78 3.90
N ALA A 42 -1.74 14.56 4.99
CA ALA A 42 -2.74 15.56 5.36
C ALA A 42 -4.15 14.95 5.36
N ASP A 43 -5.00 15.32 4.39
CA ASP A 43 -6.37 14.84 4.26
C ASP A 43 -6.53 13.67 3.28
N PHE A 44 -5.47 13.28 2.57
CA PHE A 44 -5.51 12.25 1.55
C PHE A 44 -4.93 10.93 2.06
N ARG A 45 -5.54 9.82 1.62
CA ARG A 45 -4.99 8.47 1.81
C ARG A 45 -4.29 8.02 0.54
N MET A 46 -3.04 7.61 0.68
CA MET A 46 -2.23 7.07 -0.40
C MET A 46 -1.78 5.66 -0.06
N VAL A 47 -1.70 4.80 -1.07
CA VAL A 47 -1.16 3.45 -0.96
C VAL A 47 0.35 3.53 -1.07
N ASN A 48 1.05 2.88 -0.15
CA ASN A 48 2.51 2.87 -0.10
C ASN A 48 3.06 1.66 -0.87
N LEU A 49 3.32 1.88 -2.16
CA LEU A 49 3.87 0.87 -3.07
C LEU A 49 5.29 0.48 -2.68
N ALA A 50 6.10 1.42 -2.18
CA ALA A 50 7.46 1.11 -1.74
C ALA A 50 7.47 0.04 -0.64
N ARG A 51 6.55 0.14 0.32
CA ARG A 51 6.40 -0.85 1.39
C ARG A 51 5.79 -2.15 0.89
N LEU A 52 4.77 -2.08 0.04
CA LEU A 52 4.17 -3.26 -0.60
C LEU A 52 5.25 -4.05 -1.36
N ARG A 53 6.05 -3.37 -2.17
CA ARG A 53 7.17 -3.95 -2.92
C ARG A 53 8.21 -4.57 -1.98
N ALA A 54 8.59 -3.87 -0.92
CA ALA A 54 9.56 -4.40 0.04
C ALA A 54 9.05 -5.68 0.73
N ASP A 55 7.76 -5.77 1.03
CA ASP A 55 7.14 -6.98 1.57
C ASP A 55 7.12 -8.12 0.53
N LEU A 56 6.76 -7.82 -0.73
CA LEU A 56 6.84 -8.79 -1.83
C LEU A 56 8.28 -9.30 -2.05
N GLU A 57 9.28 -8.41 -2.00
CA GLU A 57 10.70 -8.74 -2.11
C GLU A 57 11.21 -9.58 -0.92
N LYS A 58 10.58 -9.44 0.26
CA LYS A 58 10.83 -10.31 1.42
C LYS A 58 10.14 -11.69 1.30
N GLY A 59 9.33 -11.91 0.27
CA GLY A 59 8.60 -13.15 0.04
C GLY A 59 7.22 -13.19 0.69
N LYS A 60 6.66 -12.04 1.08
CA LYS A 60 5.28 -11.97 1.57
C LYS A 60 4.32 -12.03 0.39
N THR A 61 3.44 -13.03 0.39
CA THR A 61 2.44 -13.23 -0.66
C THR A 61 1.01 -13.05 -0.19
N GLU A 62 0.80 -12.96 1.13
CA GLU A 62 -0.52 -12.78 1.76
C GLU A 62 -0.53 -11.49 2.57
N PHE A 63 -1.54 -10.67 2.32
CA PHE A 63 -1.82 -9.44 3.04
C PHE A 63 -3.16 -9.63 3.75
N LYS A 64 -3.19 -9.46 5.08
CA LYS A 64 -4.38 -9.71 5.92
C LYS A 64 -4.77 -8.43 6.65
N GLU A 65 -6.04 -8.32 7.01
CA GLU A 65 -6.53 -7.22 7.85
C GLU A 65 -5.67 -7.06 9.10
N GLY A 66 -5.31 -5.81 9.42
CA GLY A 66 -4.48 -5.47 10.57
C GLY A 66 -2.97 -5.61 10.38
N ASP A 67 -2.50 -6.15 9.25
CA ASP A 67 -1.07 -6.35 8.99
C ASP A 67 -0.26 -5.04 9.02
N TYR A 68 -0.91 -3.93 8.62
CA TYR A 68 -0.36 -2.59 8.66
C TYR A 68 -1.04 -1.67 9.67
N ALA A 69 -1.67 -2.21 10.72
CA ALA A 69 -2.35 -1.41 11.75
C ALA A 69 -1.40 -0.79 12.78
N HIS A 70 -0.15 -1.26 12.86
CA HIS A 70 0.79 -0.93 13.93
C HIS A 70 1.95 0.00 13.50
N VAL A 71 1.78 0.74 12.40
CA VAL A 71 2.81 1.65 11.85
C VAL A 71 2.40 3.11 11.90
#